data_AF-A0A317NVN1-F1
#
_entry.id   AF-A0A317NVN1-F1
#
_cell.length_a   1.000
_cell.length_b   1.000
_cell.length_c   1.000
_cell.angle_alpha   90.00
_cell.angle_beta   90.00
_cell.angle_gamma   90.00
#
_symmetry.space_group_name_H-M   'P 1'
#
loop_
_entity.id
_entity.type
_entity.pdbx_description
1 polymer ?
#
loop_
_entity_poly.entity_id
_entity_poly.type
_entity_poly.pdbx_seq_one_letter_code
_entity_poly.pdbx_strand_id
1 'polypeptide(L)'
;MPRHVTRAAVPLALPHGPRADTEQSPARRRFGRKTPARQLVLAAAAVVLAGCGTAESSRAAEPPALPPVSADWWHTVPQTDEQKAEVAARARQIDVCALVPRSELAALGEVRTVDNDQTDSCRVAFASNGAVDKLSWASMVLFGDVPRFPGYTETQLGDVSLSILPGDEAEGATEKTCNATARFRSGAALYFQTTTPSAVDGCARLTALAGATVQRWLTAPPQGTSPDTRRTALHGADPCAVRARLDGTGDFGVPTITGCGFTYRGADVVISYKLLERAFLSKTEQNIDGRTVYARDTSLVAVVGPELPPGPTGFGGNVVPVVDVFADTEDVAKDVMRQLLPLFPPA
;
A
#
# COMPACT_ATOMS: atom_id res chain seq x y z
N MET A 1 15.77 0.85 43.36
CA MET A 1 14.91 -0.18 42.73
C MET A 1 14.32 0.42 41.47
N PRO A 2 14.78 0.05 40.27
CA PRO A 2 14.26 0.62 39.04
C PRO A 2 12.90 -0.03 38.69
N ARG A 3 11.91 0.81 38.37
CA ARG A 3 10.61 0.37 37.88
C ARG A 3 10.77 -0.15 36.45
N HIS A 4 10.55 -1.44 36.25
CA HIS A 4 10.38 -2.02 34.93
C HIS A 4 9.12 -1.45 34.30
N VAL A 5 9.30 -0.66 33.23
CA VAL A 5 8.21 -0.30 32.32
C VAL A 5 8.01 -1.49 31.38
N THR A 6 6.86 -2.15 31.50
CA THR A 6 6.45 -3.23 30.63
C THR A 6 6.23 -2.66 29.22
N ARG A 7 7.11 -2.99 28.27
CA ARG A 7 6.95 -2.68 26.85
C ARG A 7 5.67 -3.34 26.34
N ALA A 8 4.72 -2.54 25.88
CA ALA A 8 3.54 -3.04 25.18
C ALA A 8 3.98 -3.62 23.82
N ALA A 9 3.59 -4.86 23.54
CA ALA A 9 3.74 -5.43 22.22
C ALA A 9 2.87 -4.63 21.23
N VAL A 10 3.50 -4.05 20.21
CA VAL A 10 2.79 -3.48 19.06
C VAL A 10 2.12 -4.65 18.33
N PRO A 11 0.79 -4.68 18.19
CA PRO A 11 0.13 -5.73 17.45
C PRO A 11 0.52 -5.62 15.96
N LEU A 12 1.05 -6.71 15.41
CA LEU A 12 1.10 -6.95 13.97
C LEU A 12 -0.35 -6.93 13.46
N ALA A 13 -0.79 -5.78 12.95
CA ALA A 13 -2.09 -5.64 12.34
C ALA A 13 -2.09 -6.42 11.01
N LEU A 14 -2.80 -7.55 10.98
CA LEU A 14 -3.24 -8.16 9.73
C LEU A 14 -4.14 -7.16 8.99
N PRO A 15 -4.11 -7.12 7.64
CA PRO A 15 -4.93 -6.20 6.88
C PRO A 15 -6.42 -6.41 7.19
N HIS A 16 -7.07 -5.34 7.64
CA HIS A 16 -8.50 -5.33 7.93
C HIS A 16 -9.31 -5.47 6.63
N GLY A 17 -10.15 -6.52 6.54
CA GLY A 17 -11.18 -6.62 5.52
C GLY A 17 -12.28 -5.56 5.69
N PRO A 18 -13.01 -5.20 4.62
CA PRO A 18 -13.99 -4.13 4.66
C PRO A 18 -15.23 -4.50 5.47
N ARG A 19 -15.63 -3.60 6.37
CA ARG A 19 -16.89 -3.63 7.13
C ARG A 19 -18.00 -3.04 6.23
N ALA A 20 -19.16 -3.70 6.17
CA ALA A 20 -20.34 -3.21 5.47
C ALA A 20 -21.09 -2.19 6.34
N ASP A 21 -21.33 -0.98 5.82
CA ASP A 21 -22.16 0.06 6.45
C ASP A 21 -23.55 0.12 5.82
N THR A 22 -24.55 0.24 6.70
CA THR A 22 -25.96 0.40 6.37
C THR A 22 -26.31 1.90 6.27
N GLU A 23 -27.03 2.24 5.20
CA GLU A 23 -27.62 3.55 4.87
C GLU A 23 -28.39 4.23 6.03
N GLN A 24 -28.30 5.57 6.11
CA GLN A 24 -29.46 6.46 5.90
C GLN A 24 -29.07 7.96 5.90
N SER A 25 -29.38 8.64 4.80
CA SER A 25 -29.56 10.10 4.66
C SER A 25 -31.08 10.41 4.74
N PRO A 26 -31.62 11.65 4.62
CA PRO A 26 -30.98 12.97 4.41
C PRO A 26 -31.61 14.16 5.19
N ALA A 27 -31.03 15.36 5.02
CA ALA A 27 -31.70 16.61 4.60
C ALA A 27 -31.16 17.87 5.34
N ARG A 28 -30.71 18.89 4.58
CA ARG A 28 -31.08 20.30 4.80
C ARG A 28 -30.60 21.25 3.69
N ARG A 29 -31.62 21.80 3.00
CA ARG A 29 -31.91 23.21 2.65
C ARG A 29 -30.86 24.08 1.92
N ARG A 30 -31.28 24.50 0.72
CA ARG A 30 -30.79 25.61 -0.11
C ARG A 30 -31.25 26.98 0.41
N PHE A 31 -30.36 27.97 0.36
CA PHE A 31 -30.58 29.42 0.22
C PHE A 31 -29.35 29.95 -0.54
N GLY A 32 -29.34 30.87 -1.51
CA GLY A 32 -30.33 31.75 -2.11
C GLY A 32 -29.73 33.16 -2.32
N ARG A 33 -29.71 33.64 -3.59
CA ARG A 33 -29.44 35.03 -4.11
C ARG A 33 -27.98 35.43 -4.31
N LYS A 34 -27.50 35.84 -5.51
CA LYS A 34 -27.88 36.84 -6.58
C LYS A 34 -27.05 38.15 -6.48
N THR A 35 -26.09 38.26 -7.41
CA THR A 35 -25.51 39.39 -8.20
C THR A 35 -25.98 40.84 -7.92
N PRO A 36 -25.19 41.92 -8.22
CA PRO A 36 -24.68 42.22 -9.57
C PRO A 36 -23.33 42.99 -9.71
N ALA A 37 -22.98 43.16 -11.00
CA ALA A 37 -21.81 43.76 -11.64
C ALA A 37 -21.46 45.21 -11.28
N ARG A 38 -20.19 45.58 -11.56
CA ARG A 38 -19.88 46.81 -12.32
C ARG A 38 -18.48 46.76 -12.98
N GLN A 39 -18.46 47.33 -14.17
CA GLN A 39 -17.37 47.45 -15.15
C GLN A 39 -16.28 48.43 -14.71
N LEU A 40 -15.04 48.25 -15.19
CA LEU A 40 -14.32 49.28 -15.97
C LEU A 40 -13.05 48.74 -16.64
N VAL A 41 -12.86 49.26 -17.84
CA VAL A 41 -11.89 48.98 -18.90
C VAL A 41 -10.51 49.59 -18.57
N LEU A 42 -9.41 48.90 -18.93
CA LEU A 42 -8.24 49.55 -19.53
C LEU A 42 -7.28 48.51 -20.13
N ALA A 43 -7.00 48.70 -21.41
CA ALA A 43 -6.10 47.92 -22.23
C ALA A 43 -4.64 48.28 -21.93
N ALA A 44 -3.81 47.26 -21.78
CA ALA A 44 -2.37 47.34 -21.97
C ALA A 44 -1.91 46.08 -22.72
N ALA A 45 -1.69 46.23 -24.02
CA ALA A 45 -1.06 45.21 -24.84
C ALA A 45 0.43 45.14 -24.48
N ALA A 46 0.77 44.24 -23.57
CA ALA A 46 2.15 43.81 -23.37
C ALA A 46 2.46 42.71 -24.38
N VAL A 47 3.46 42.95 -25.22
CA VAL A 47 4.06 41.95 -26.11
C VAL A 47 4.68 40.86 -25.23
N VAL A 48 3.99 39.74 -25.07
CA VAL A 48 4.55 38.53 -24.46
C VAL A 48 5.29 37.79 -25.57
N LEU A 49 6.61 37.84 -25.52
CA LEU A 49 7.46 36.90 -26.23
C LEU A 49 7.01 35.50 -25.81
N ALA A 50 6.46 34.74 -26.76
CA ALA A 50 6.22 33.32 -26.63
C ALA A 50 7.57 32.60 -26.56
N GLY A 51 8.20 32.65 -25.37
CA GLY A 51 9.17 31.67 -24.99
C GLY A 51 8.41 30.36 -24.84
N CYS A 52 8.64 29.41 -25.75
CA CYS A 52 8.36 28.00 -25.52
C CYS A 52 9.20 27.55 -24.34
N GLY A 53 8.76 27.90 -23.13
CA GLY A 53 9.15 27.22 -21.92
C GLY A 53 8.63 25.81 -22.09
N THR A 54 9.51 24.90 -22.49
CA THR A 54 9.34 23.50 -22.15
C THR A 54 9.04 23.47 -20.67
N ALA A 55 7.77 23.28 -20.32
CA ALA A 55 7.41 22.85 -19.00
C ALA A 55 8.15 21.52 -18.83
N GLU A 56 9.35 21.58 -18.26
CA GLU A 56 9.91 20.48 -17.51
C GLU A 56 8.87 20.20 -16.44
N SER A 57 7.89 19.37 -16.83
CA SER A 57 7.06 18.63 -15.93
C SER A 57 8.05 18.08 -14.91
N SER A 58 8.00 18.62 -13.70
CA SER A 58 8.76 18.14 -12.55
C SER A 58 8.37 16.69 -12.35
N ARG A 59 8.98 15.82 -13.15
CA ARG A 59 8.89 14.39 -13.01
C ARG A 59 9.62 14.15 -11.72
N ALA A 60 8.87 13.83 -10.67
CA ALA A 60 9.42 13.42 -9.40
C ALA A 60 10.56 12.44 -9.71
N ALA A 61 11.74 12.69 -9.15
CA ALA A 61 12.90 11.85 -9.36
C ALA A 61 12.48 10.41 -9.03
N GLU A 62 12.49 9.53 -10.05
CA GLU A 62 12.15 8.13 -9.87
C GLU A 62 13.15 7.54 -8.88
N PRO A 63 12.72 6.74 -7.88
CA PRO A 63 13.64 6.07 -6.99
C PRO A 63 14.70 5.31 -7.81
N PRO A 64 15.98 5.34 -7.40
CA PRO A 64 17.01 4.63 -8.13
C PRO A 64 16.66 3.14 -8.21
N ALA A 65 16.60 2.61 -9.43
CA ALA A 65 16.32 1.21 -9.64
C ALA A 65 17.44 0.35 -9.03
N LEU A 66 17.06 -0.66 -8.24
CA LEU A 66 18.01 -1.65 -7.75
C LEU A 66 18.48 -2.54 -8.91
N PRO A 67 19.73 -3.03 -8.88
CA PRO A 67 20.21 -3.98 -9.89
C PRO A 67 19.36 -5.25 -9.86
N PRO A 68 19.11 -5.90 -11.02
CA PRO A 68 18.33 -7.13 -11.07
C PRO A 68 19.01 -8.24 -10.26
N VAL A 69 18.21 -9.14 -9.69
CA VAL A 69 18.69 -10.36 -9.02
C VAL A 69 18.30 -11.60 -9.82
N SER A 70 19.06 -12.68 -9.63
CA SER A 70 18.67 -13.99 -10.13
C SER A 70 17.42 -14.52 -9.40
N ALA A 71 16.71 -15.46 -10.02
CA ALA A 71 15.59 -16.15 -9.39
C ALA A 71 16.01 -16.82 -8.06
N ASP A 72 17.19 -17.44 -8.02
CA ASP A 72 17.76 -18.13 -6.85
C ASP A 72 17.92 -17.23 -5.62
N TRP A 73 18.04 -15.91 -5.82
CA TRP A 73 18.16 -14.95 -4.74
C TRP A 73 16.97 -15.02 -3.78
N TRP A 74 15.75 -15.17 -4.31
CA TRP A 74 14.53 -15.26 -3.50
C TRP A 74 14.48 -16.52 -2.63
N HIS A 75 15.27 -17.54 -2.97
CA HIS A 75 15.34 -18.81 -2.24
C HIS A 75 16.46 -18.83 -1.19
N THR A 76 17.20 -17.74 -1.02
CA THR A 76 18.27 -17.62 -0.03
C THR A 76 17.78 -17.00 1.27
N VAL A 77 18.01 -17.66 2.41
CA VAL A 77 17.61 -17.15 3.74
C VAL A 77 18.52 -15.98 4.16
N PRO A 78 17.99 -14.80 4.50
CA PRO A 78 18.79 -13.70 5.00
C PRO A 78 19.38 -14.03 6.37
N GLN A 79 20.66 -13.74 6.55
CA GLN A 79 21.44 -13.98 7.76
C GLN A 79 21.60 -12.73 8.63
N THR A 80 21.39 -11.54 8.07
CA THR A 80 21.52 -10.25 8.78
C THR A 80 20.31 -9.36 8.58
N ASP A 81 20.15 -8.34 9.42
CA ASP A 81 19.03 -7.40 9.31
C ASP A 81 19.18 -6.50 8.06
N GLU A 82 20.40 -6.22 7.62
CA GLU A 82 20.66 -5.55 6.34
C GLU A 82 20.16 -6.39 5.16
N GLN A 83 20.36 -7.70 5.19
CA GLN A 83 19.84 -8.61 4.16
C GLN A 83 18.31 -8.68 4.19
N LYS A 84 17.68 -8.66 5.37
CA LYS A 84 16.21 -8.55 5.48
C LYS A 84 15.70 -7.23 4.92
N ALA A 85 16.37 -6.13 5.21
CA ALA A 85 16.04 -4.82 4.62
C ALA A 85 16.20 -4.84 3.10
N GLU A 86 17.22 -5.53 2.56
CA GLU A 86 17.39 -5.72 1.11
C GLU A 86 16.22 -6.52 0.49
N VAL A 87 15.70 -7.54 1.17
CA VAL A 87 14.48 -8.27 0.75
C VAL A 87 13.27 -7.35 0.65
N ALA A 88 13.02 -6.54 1.68
CA ALA A 88 11.93 -5.56 1.62
C ALA A 88 12.15 -4.54 0.50
N ALA A 89 13.39 -4.07 0.31
CA ALA A 89 13.74 -3.10 -0.72
C ALA A 89 13.54 -3.64 -2.13
N ARG A 90 13.92 -4.89 -2.39
CA ARG A 90 13.72 -5.54 -3.69
C ARG A 90 12.26 -5.88 -3.93
N ALA A 91 11.55 -6.38 -2.94
CA ALA A 91 10.11 -6.67 -3.05
C ALA A 91 9.31 -5.40 -3.39
N ARG A 92 9.69 -4.24 -2.85
CA ARG A 92 9.11 -2.93 -3.21
C ARG A 92 9.26 -2.55 -4.69
N GLN A 93 10.28 -3.07 -5.39
CA GLN A 93 10.50 -2.77 -6.82
C GLN A 93 9.64 -3.64 -7.75
N ILE A 94 8.92 -4.63 -7.21
CA ILE A 94 8.03 -5.50 -7.98
C ILE A 94 6.67 -4.84 -8.14
N ASP A 95 6.21 -4.71 -9.39
CA ASP A 95 4.83 -4.38 -9.71
C ASP A 95 3.92 -5.54 -9.29
N VAL A 96 3.24 -5.37 -8.15
CA VAL A 96 2.34 -6.39 -7.61
C VAL A 96 1.22 -6.72 -8.59
N CYS A 97 0.62 -5.75 -9.28
CA CYS A 97 -0.45 -6.01 -10.23
C CYS A 97 0.04 -6.75 -11.48
N ALA A 98 1.33 -6.65 -11.82
CA ALA A 98 1.90 -7.40 -12.95
C ALA A 98 2.05 -8.90 -12.66
N LEU A 99 2.01 -9.31 -11.38
CA LEU A 99 2.17 -10.71 -10.96
C LEU A 99 1.00 -11.62 -11.40
N VAL A 100 -0.17 -11.04 -11.64
CA VAL A 100 -1.32 -11.74 -12.23
C VAL A 100 -1.81 -10.94 -13.44
N PRO A 101 -1.28 -11.21 -14.65
CA PRO A 101 -1.66 -10.44 -15.84
C PRO A 101 -3.12 -10.70 -16.23
N ARG A 102 -3.72 -9.74 -16.94
CA ARG A 102 -5.11 -9.82 -17.41
C ARG A 102 -5.44 -11.08 -18.22
N SER A 103 -4.47 -11.66 -18.95
CA SER A 103 -4.68 -12.91 -19.67
C SER A 103 -4.98 -14.11 -18.76
N GLU A 104 -4.33 -14.16 -17.59
CA GLU A 104 -4.60 -15.19 -16.57
C GLU A 104 -5.93 -14.90 -15.86
N LEU A 105 -6.21 -13.62 -15.58
CA LEU A 105 -7.49 -13.21 -15.00
C LEU A 105 -8.68 -13.55 -15.91
N ALA A 106 -8.52 -13.42 -17.23
CA ALA A 106 -9.56 -13.75 -18.21
C ALA A 106 -9.91 -15.25 -18.22
N ALA A 107 -9.00 -16.13 -17.78
CA ALA A 107 -9.30 -17.55 -17.62
C ALA A 107 -10.21 -17.85 -16.41
N LEU A 108 -10.31 -16.92 -15.45
CA LEU A 108 -11.15 -17.04 -14.26
C LEU A 108 -12.58 -16.50 -14.49
N GLY A 109 -12.75 -15.57 -15.43
CA GLY A 109 -14.02 -14.97 -15.80
C GLY A 109 -13.86 -13.62 -16.51
N GLU A 110 -14.98 -12.94 -16.77
CA GLU A 110 -14.95 -11.60 -17.34
C GLU A 110 -14.50 -10.60 -16.28
N VAL A 111 -13.31 -10.03 -16.45
CA VAL A 111 -12.76 -8.99 -15.56
C VAL A 111 -13.67 -7.76 -15.60
N ARG A 112 -14.26 -7.41 -14.45
CA ARG A 112 -15.11 -6.22 -14.29
C ARG A 112 -14.29 -5.03 -13.88
N THR A 113 -13.46 -5.21 -12.86
CA THR A 113 -12.68 -4.15 -12.24
C THR A 113 -11.33 -4.68 -11.80
N VAL A 114 -10.30 -3.84 -11.90
CA VAL A 114 -8.99 -4.05 -11.27
C VAL A 114 -8.69 -2.81 -10.45
N ASP A 115 -8.43 -2.99 -9.16
CA ASP A 115 -8.06 -1.93 -8.24
C ASP A 115 -6.66 -2.19 -7.69
N ASN A 116 -5.90 -1.11 -7.58
CA ASN A 116 -4.65 -1.05 -6.85
C ASN A 116 -4.82 0.07 -5.82
N ASP A 117 -5.49 -0.24 -4.72
CA ASP A 117 -5.84 0.70 -3.64
C ASP A 117 -4.75 0.76 -2.56
N GLN A 118 -3.69 -0.05 -2.67
CA GLN A 118 -2.45 0.06 -1.88
C GLN A 118 -1.24 -0.28 -2.75
N THR A 119 -0.11 0.36 -2.51
CA THR A 119 1.11 0.24 -3.35
C THR A 119 1.70 -1.16 -3.45
N ASP A 120 1.34 -2.04 -2.53
CA ASP A 120 1.79 -3.41 -2.39
C ASP A 120 0.66 -4.43 -2.62
N SER A 121 -0.52 -4.02 -3.10
CA SER A 121 -1.62 -4.93 -3.39
C SER A 121 -2.35 -4.66 -4.70
N CYS A 122 -3.04 -5.70 -5.18
CA CYS A 122 -3.96 -5.62 -6.31
C CYS A 122 -5.21 -6.42 -6.00
N ARG A 123 -6.36 -5.94 -6.47
CA ARG A 123 -7.66 -6.60 -6.34
C ARG A 123 -8.35 -6.62 -7.69
N VAL A 124 -9.04 -7.71 -7.97
CA VAL A 124 -9.89 -7.87 -9.15
C VAL A 124 -11.26 -8.36 -8.72
N ALA A 125 -12.29 -7.83 -9.37
CA ALA A 125 -13.61 -8.44 -9.39
C ALA A 125 -13.89 -8.95 -10.80
N PHE A 126 -14.38 -10.18 -10.90
CA PHE A 126 -14.74 -10.79 -12.17
C PHE A 126 -16.12 -11.43 -12.08
N ALA A 127 -16.86 -11.35 -13.18
CA ALA A 127 -18.13 -12.05 -13.30
C ALA A 127 -17.88 -13.49 -13.71
N SER A 128 -18.39 -14.42 -12.90
CA SER A 128 -18.33 -15.86 -13.16
C SER A 128 -19.69 -16.48 -12.86
N ASN A 129 -20.30 -17.14 -13.85
CA ASN A 129 -21.56 -17.89 -13.68
C ASN A 129 -22.72 -17.11 -13.03
N GLY A 130 -22.84 -15.81 -13.34
CA GLY A 130 -23.90 -14.96 -12.79
C GLY A 130 -23.63 -14.41 -11.37
N ALA A 131 -22.46 -14.71 -10.79
CA ALA A 131 -22.00 -14.15 -9.53
C ALA A 131 -20.72 -13.30 -9.72
N VAL A 132 -20.37 -12.51 -8.70
CA VAL A 132 -19.15 -11.71 -8.67
C VAL A 132 -18.15 -12.37 -7.75
N ASP A 133 -17.08 -12.87 -8.35
CA ASP A 133 -15.93 -13.39 -7.61
C ASP A 133 -14.95 -12.25 -7.36
N LYS A 134 -14.33 -12.28 -6.18
CA LYS A 134 -13.27 -11.34 -5.81
C LYS A 134 -11.98 -12.10 -5.58
N LEU A 135 -10.89 -11.51 -6.03
CA LEU A 135 -9.54 -11.99 -5.78
C LEU A 135 -8.68 -10.77 -5.44
N SER A 136 -7.88 -10.88 -4.40
CA SER A 136 -6.85 -9.90 -4.07
C SER A 136 -5.55 -10.60 -3.74
N TRP A 137 -4.45 -9.94 -4.08
CA TRP A 137 -3.12 -10.38 -3.68
C TRP A 137 -2.28 -9.19 -3.24
N ALA A 138 -1.39 -9.42 -2.30
CA ALA A 138 -0.48 -8.40 -1.78
C ALA A 138 0.92 -8.98 -1.61
N SER A 139 1.93 -8.17 -1.92
CA SER A 139 3.31 -8.47 -1.57
C SER A 139 3.56 -8.09 -0.11
N MET A 140 4.38 -8.87 0.59
CA MET A 140 4.81 -8.56 1.95
C MET A 140 6.16 -9.23 2.23
N VAL A 141 6.69 -8.98 3.44
CA VAL A 141 7.84 -9.71 3.99
C VAL A 141 7.45 -10.32 5.33
N LEU A 142 7.81 -11.59 5.52
CA LEU A 142 7.52 -12.40 6.69
C LEU A 142 8.82 -13.10 7.13
N PHE A 143 9.53 -12.44 8.05
CA PHE A 143 10.73 -13.01 8.68
C PHE A 143 10.32 -13.75 9.97
N GLY A 144 10.90 -14.93 10.22
CA GLY A 144 10.56 -15.77 11.38
C GLY A 144 9.39 -16.73 11.11
N ASP A 145 8.89 -17.45 12.10
CA ASP A 145 7.81 -18.43 11.88
C ASP A 145 6.45 -17.75 11.78
N VAL A 146 5.61 -18.19 10.83
CA VAL A 146 4.21 -17.73 10.77
C VAL A 146 3.41 -18.51 11.80
N PRO A 147 2.61 -17.85 12.66
CA PRO A 147 1.71 -18.55 13.56
C PRO A 147 0.82 -19.51 12.78
N ARG A 148 0.85 -20.80 13.17
CA ARG A 148 -0.02 -21.82 12.61
C ARG A 148 -1.34 -21.76 13.36
N PHE A 149 -2.43 -21.46 12.65
CA PHE A 149 -3.76 -21.54 13.23
C PHE A 149 -4.41 -22.89 12.90
N PRO A 150 -5.36 -23.36 13.72
CA PRO A 150 -6.19 -24.51 13.36
C PRO A 150 -6.85 -24.30 11.99
N GLY A 151 -6.93 -25.35 11.17
CA GLY A 151 -7.55 -25.30 9.84
C GLY A 151 -6.63 -24.91 8.68
N TYR A 152 -5.38 -24.52 8.95
CA TYR A 152 -4.39 -24.34 7.88
C TYR A 152 -3.96 -25.67 7.27
N THR A 153 -3.87 -25.71 5.94
CA THR A 153 -3.14 -26.75 5.19
C THR A 153 -1.86 -26.16 4.62
N GLU A 154 -0.79 -26.93 4.60
CA GLU A 154 0.52 -26.52 4.08
C GLU A 154 0.91 -27.43 2.92
N THR A 155 1.33 -26.83 1.82
CA THR A 155 1.90 -27.53 0.65
C THR A 155 3.15 -26.79 0.17
N GLN A 156 3.90 -27.41 -0.74
CA GLN A 156 5.13 -26.84 -1.29
C GLN A 156 4.96 -26.56 -2.78
N LEU A 157 5.39 -25.37 -3.21
CA LEU A 157 5.53 -24.95 -4.60
C LEU A 157 7.03 -24.84 -4.92
N GLY A 158 7.70 -25.98 -5.04
CA GLY A 158 9.17 -26.03 -5.06
C GLY A 158 9.73 -25.62 -3.70
N ASP A 159 10.58 -24.59 -3.66
CA ASP A 159 11.15 -24.01 -2.44
C ASP A 159 10.29 -22.92 -1.78
N VAL A 160 9.03 -22.77 -2.21
CA VAL A 160 8.07 -21.82 -1.66
C VAL A 160 7.02 -22.58 -0.86
N SER A 161 6.89 -22.27 0.43
CA SER A 161 5.82 -22.82 1.26
C SER A 161 4.52 -22.11 0.96
N LEU A 162 3.45 -22.87 0.67
CA LEU A 162 2.10 -22.34 0.50
C LEU A 162 1.23 -22.80 1.66
N SER A 163 0.78 -21.85 2.47
CA SER A 163 -0.18 -22.07 3.56
C SER A 163 -1.57 -21.62 3.13
N ILE A 164 -2.59 -22.47 3.24
CA ILE A 164 -3.97 -22.20 2.82
C ILE A 164 -4.89 -22.29 4.04
N LEU A 165 -5.77 -21.29 4.19
CA LEU A 165 -6.80 -21.24 5.21
C LEU A 165 -8.17 -21.01 4.55
N PRO A 166 -9.05 -22.02 4.53
CA PRO A 166 -10.48 -21.81 4.26
C PRO A 166 -11.05 -20.84 5.30
N GLY A 167 -11.86 -19.87 4.87
CA GLY A 167 -12.55 -19.00 5.79
C GLY A 167 -13.70 -19.72 6.50
N ASP A 168 -14.07 -19.22 7.68
CA ASP A 168 -15.24 -19.72 8.40
C ASP A 168 -16.52 -19.42 7.62
N GLU A 169 -17.31 -20.45 7.37
CA GLU A 169 -18.60 -20.33 6.71
C GLU A 169 -19.69 -20.27 7.78
N ALA A 170 -20.38 -19.12 7.84
CA ALA A 170 -21.64 -19.06 8.57
C ALA A 170 -22.67 -19.99 7.91
N GLU A 171 -23.52 -20.63 8.70
CA GLU A 171 -24.61 -21.44 8.17
C GLU A 171 -25.49 -20.61 7.23
N GLY A 172 -25.68 -21.08 6.00
CA GLY A 172 -26.44 -20.38 4.96
C GLY A 172 -25.65 -19.32 4.18
N ALA A 173 -24.34 -19.19 4.36
CA ALA A 173 -23.52 -18.30 3.56
C ALA A 173 -23.54 -18.68 2.06
N THR A 174 -23.85 -17.71 1.21
CA THR A 174 -23.86 -17.87 -0.25
C THR A 174 -22.48 -17.67 -0.88
N GLU A 175 -21.53 -17.16 -0.11
CA GLU A 175 -20.14 -16.92 -0.49
C GLU A 175 -19.21 -17.60 0.51
N LYS A 176 -18.05 -18.04 0.00
CA LYS A 176 -16.95 -18.62 0.75
C LYS A 176 -15.72 -17.77 0.56
N THR A 177 -14.91 -17.68 1.61
CA THR A 177 -13.60 -17.04 1.51
C THR A 177 -12.50 -18.09 1.60
N CYS A 178 -11.39 -17.84 0.92
CA CYS A 178 -10.18 -18.62 1.11
C CYS A 178 -8.97 -17.69 1.07
N ASN A 179 -8.03 -17.93 1.97
CA ASN A 179 -6.79 -17.18 2.07
C ASN A 179 -5.63 -18.12 1.80
N ALA A 180 -4.57 -17.64 1.15
CA ALA A 180 -3.29 -18.32 1.23
C ALA A 180 -2.12 -17.36 1.34
N THR A 181 -1.00 -17.90 1.79
CA THR A 181 0.28 -17.20 1.86
C THR A 181 1.33 -18.06 1.20
N ALA A 182 1.88 -17.58 0.09
CA ALA A 182 3.06 -18.18 -0.54
C ALA A 182 4.30 -17.47 0.00
N ARG A 183 5.23 -18.21 0.58
CA ARG A 183 6.40 -17.64 1.25
C ARG A 183 7.69 -18.24 0.72
N PHE A 184 8.60 -17.35 0.35
CA PHE A 184 9.95 -17.67 -0.06
C PHE A 184 10.87 -17.80 1.16
N ARG A 185 11.98 -18.54 1.00
CA ARG A 185 13.02 -18.65 2.03
C ARG A 185 13.69 -17.32 2.37
N SER A 186 13.74 -16.39 1.42
CA SER A 186 14.21 -15.02 1.66
C SER A 186 13.36 -14.23 2.66
N GLY A 187 12.15 -14.69 2.98
CA GLY A 187 11.17 -13.96 3.76
C GLY A 187 10.23 -13.11 2.90
N ALA A 188 10.48 -12.96 1.60
CA ALA A 188 9.46 -12.43 0.70
C ALA A 188 8.22 -13.32 0.72
N ALA A 189 7.03 -12.72 0.64
CA ALA A 189 5.78 -13.46 0.64
C ALA A 189 4.70 -12.76 -0.18
N LEU A 190 3.72 -13.56 -0.61
CA LEU A 190 2.51 -13.13 -1.27
C LEU A 190 1.31 -13.59 -0.45
N TYR A 191 0.47 -12.65 -0.07
CA TYR A 191 -0.84 -12.93 0.50
C TYR A 191 -1.84 -13.00 -0.62
N PHE A 192 -2.77 -13.94 -0.54
CA PHE A 192 -3.90 -14.05 -1.46
C PHE A 192 -5.16 -14.20 -0.65
N GLN A 193 -6.25 -13.62 -1.16
CA GLN A 193 -7.58 -13.82 -0.65
C GLN A 193 -8.55 -13.90 -1.83
N THR A 194 -9.50 -14.84 -1.75
CA THR A 194 -10.61 -14.91 -2.68
C THR A 194 -11.93 -14.99 -1.94
N THR A 195 -12.96 -14.42 -2.56
CA THR A 195 -14.37 -14.59 -2.19
C THR A 195 -15.10 -15.12 -3.42
N THR A 196 -15.72 -16.29 -3.31
CA THR A 196 -16.42 -16.96 -4.42
C THR A 196 -17.76 -17.51 -3.94
N PRO A 197 -18.74 -17.75 -4.84
CA PRO A 197 -19.95 -18.49 -4.52
C PRO A 197 -19.66 -19.83 -3.85
N SER A 198 -20.56 -20.27 -2.96
CA SER A 198 -20.37 -21.51 -2.19
C SER A 198 -20.26 -22.79 -3.03
N ALA A 199 -20.71 -22.77 -4.28
CA ALA A 199 -20.57 -23.90 -5.21
C ALA A 199 -19.17 -24.01 -5.85
N VAL A 200 -18.31 -23.00 -5.70
CA VAL A 200 -16.97 -22.94 -6.28
C VAL A 200 -15.93 -23.25 -5.20
N ASP A 201 -14.97 -24.12 -5.52
CA ASP A 201 -13.81 -24.35 -4.67
C ASP A 201 -12.79 -23.21 -4.83
N GLY A 202 -12.98 -22.17 -4.00
CA GLY A 202 -12.11 -20.99 -3.98
C GLY A 202 -10.66 -21.33 -3.59
N CYS A 203 -10.44 -22.31 -2.71
CA CYS A 203 -9.11 -22.69 -2.27
C CYS A 203 -8.31 -23.42 -3.35
N ALA A 204 -8.94 -24.33 -4.10
CA ALA A 204 -8.29 -24.98 -5.24
C ALA A 204 -7.90 -23.95 -6.31
N ARG A 205 -8.80 -23.00 -6.62
CA ARG A 205 -8.49 -21.91 -7.57
C ARG A 205 -7.33 -21.06 -7.11
N LEU A 206 -7.34 -20.66 -5.85
CA LEU A 206 -6.28 -19.82 -5.28
C LEU A 206 -4.93 -20.55 -5.27
N THR A 207 -4.92 -21.86 -5.02
CA THR A 207 -3.71 -22.71 -5.09
C THR A 207 -3.10 -22.71 -6.49
N ALA A 208 -3.94 -22.88 -7.53
CA ALA A 208 -3.48 -22.87 -8.91
C ALA A 208 -2.90 -21.50 -9.30
N LEU A 209 -3.57 -20.41 -8.90
CA LEU A 209 -3.10 -19.06 -9.13
C LEU A 209 -1.76 -18.79 -8.43
N ALA A 210 -1.63 -19.17 -7.15
CA ALA A 210 -0.42 -18.93 -6.37
C ALA A 210 0.83 -19.52 -7.04
N GLY A 211 0.73 -20.70 -7.67
CA GLY A 211 1.80 -21.30 -8.45
C GLY A 211 2.30 -20.40 -9.59
N ALA A 212 1.39 -19.91 -10.43
CA ALA A 212 1.73 -19.01 -11.54
C ALA A 212 2.27 -17.66 -11.06
N THR A 213 1.67 -17.09 -10.01
CA THR A 213 2.12 -15.82 -9.41
C THR A 213 3.53 -15.93 -8.82
N VAL A 214 3.85 -17.05 -8.16
CA VAL A 214 5.20 -17.33 -7.63
C VAL A 214 6.23 -17.40 -8.76
N GLN A 215 5.92 -18.08 -9.87
CA GLN A 215 6.84 -18.10 -11.02
C GLN A 215 7.06 -16.71 -11.60
N ARG A 216 6.01 -15.89 -11.65
CA ARG A 216 6.14 -14.50 -12.11
C ARG A 216 6.93 -13.62 -11.16
N TRP A 217 6.79 -13.82 -9.85
CA TRP A 217 7.60 -13.12 -8.84
C TRP A 217 9.11 -13.27 -9.11
N LEU A 218 9.56 -14.47 -9.50
CA LEU A 218 10.96 -14.74 -9.81
C LEU A 218 11.49 -13.91 -10.99
N THR A 219 10.61 -13.39 -11.86
CA THR A 219 10.97 -12.47 -12.94
C THR A 219 11.06 -11.01 -12.48
N ALA A 220 10.62 -10.72 -11.24
CA ALA A 220 10.62 -9.41 -10.60
C ALA A 220 10.13 -8.28 -11.53
N PRO A 221 8.88 -8.35 -12.04
CA PRO A 221 8.38 -7.36 -12.99
C PRO A 221 8.50 -5.95 -12.40
N PRO A 222 9.23 -5.02 -13.06
CA PRO A 222 9.45 -3.68 -12.52
C PRO A 222 8.16 -2.92 -12.28
N GLN A 223 8.14 -2.02 -11.27
CA GLN A 223 7.01 -1.14 -10.99
C GLN A 223 6.41 -0.51 -12.24
N GLY A 224 5.08 -0.46 -12.34
CA GLY A 224 4.31 0.11 -13.44
C GLY A 224 4.47 -0.59 -14.80
N THR A 225 4.81 -1.88 -14.80
CA THR A 225 4.74 -2.73 -15.99
C THR A 225 3.34 -3.28 -16.22
N SER A 226 2.48 -3.32 -15.19
CA SER A 226 1.07 -3.60 -15.35
C SER A 226 0.32 -2.37 -15.88
N PRO A 227 -0.58 -2.53 -16.86
CA PRO A 227 -1.47 -1.44 -17.27
C PRO A 227 -2.46 -1.03 -16.16
N ASP A 228 -2.62 -1.85 -15.13
CA ASP A 228 -3.53 -1.60 -14.00
C ASP A 228 -2.85 -0.86 -12.84
N THR A 229 -1.53 -0.67 -12.90
CA THR A 229 -0.77 0.01 -11.83
C THR A 229 -0.89 1.52 -11.95
N ARG A 230 -1.59 2.11 -10.98
CA ARG A 230 -1.67 3.57 -10.80
C ARG A 230 -0.43 4.06 -10.07
N ARG A 231 0.62 4.42 -10.82
CA ARG A 231 1.87 4.91 -10.23
C ARG A 231 1.65 6.15 -9.36
N THR A 232 2.31 6.17 -8.21
CA THR A 232 2.35 7.28 -7.25
C THR A 232 3.79 7.52 -6.80
N ALA A 233 4.04 8.62 -6.09
CA ALA A 233 5.34 8.89 -5.49
C ALA A 233 5.77 7.84 -4.43
N LEU A 234 4.85 6.99 -3.96
CA LEU A 234 5.14 5.94 -2.99
C LEU A 234 5.64 4.63 -3.63
N HIS A 235 5.38 4.40 -4.93
CA HIS A 235 5.78 3.17 -5.59
C HIS A 235 7.31 3.09 -5.70
N GLY A 236 7.90 2.04 -5.12
CA GLY A 236 9.35 1.85 -5.07
C GLY A 236 10.09 2.76 -4.05
N ALA A 237 9.40 3.71 -3.42
CA ALA A 237 10.00 4.58 -2.41
C ALA A 237 10.35 3.78 -1.14
N ASP A 238 11.46 4.13 -0.50
CA ASP A 238 11.92 3.45 0.71
C ASP A 238 11.42 4.17 1.97
N PRO A 239 10.57 3.52 2.82
CA PRO A 239 10.14 4.09 4.09
C PRO A 239 11.28 4.31 5.08
N CYS A 240 12.43 3.64 4.90
CA CYS A 240 13.59 3.82 5.75
C CYS A 240 14.58 4.89 5.28
N ALA A 241 14.39 5.49 4.10
CA ALA A 241 15.35 6.45 3.54
C ALA A 241 15.59 7.68 4.42
N VAL A 242 14.61 8.07 5.26
CA VAL A 242 14.77 9.21 6.18
C VAL A 242 15.83 8.96 7.25
N ARG A 243 16.16 7.70 7.57
CA ARG A 243 17.16 7.35 8.59
C ARG A 243 18.55 7.91 8.24
N ALA A 244 18.88 8.02 6.95
CA ALA A 244 20.14 8.60 6.50
C ALA A 244 20.22 10.13 6.73
N ARG A 245 19.09 10.78 7.08
CA ARG A 245 18.99 12.22 7.38
C ARG A 245 18.82 12.51 8.87
N LEU A 246 18.83 11.47 9.71
CA LEU A 246 18.62 11.57 11.15
C LEU A 246 19.84 10.97 11.86
N ASP A 247 20.49 11.77 12.69
CA ASP A 247 21.64 11.31 13.45
C ASP A 247 21.21 10.39 14.60
N GLY A 248 21.97 9.31 14.82
CA GLY A 248 21.76 8.42 15.96
C GLY A 248 20.49 7.57 15.87
N THR A 249 20.06 7.18 14.66
CA THR A 249 19.00 6.19 14.51
C THR A 249 19.48 4.78 14.88
N GLY A 250 18.61 4.00 15.52
CA GLY A 250 18.84 2.58 15.80
C GLY A 250 17.73 1.70 15.22
N ASP A 251 17.96 0.39 15.10
CA ASP A 251 16.95 -0.52 14.55
C ASP A 251 15.81 -0.78 15.54
N PHE A 252 14.58 -0.84 15.02
CA PHE A 252 13.38 -1.16 15.78
C PHE A 252 12.35 -1.84 14.88
N GLY A 253 11.71 -2.89 15.40
CA GLY A 253 10.68 -3.62 14.66
C GLY A 253 11.25 -4.44 13.48
N VAL A 254 10.33 -5.01 12.72
CA VAL A 254 10.64 -5.81 11.53
C VAL A 254 10.39 -4.96 10.30
N PRO A 255 11.29 -4.91 9.30
CA PRO A 255 11.04 -4.20 8.05
C PRO A 255 9.76 -4.70 7.39
N THR A 256 8.95 -3.80 6.85
CA THR A 256 7.83 -4.15 5.97
C THR A 256 8.04 -3.54 4.59
N ILE A 257 7.22 -3.92 3.62
CA ILE A 257 7.31 -3.33 2.26
C ILE A 257 6.94 -1.84 2.33
N THR A 258 5.88 -1.50 3.05
CA THR A 258 5.31 -0.15 3.09
C THR A 258 5.64 0.63 4.36
N GLY A 259 6.46 0.09 5.26
CA GLY A 259 6.78 0.73 6.53
C GLY A 259 8.19 0.50 7.04
N CYS A 260 8.59 1.37 7.96
CA CYS A 260 9.89 1.34 8.59
C CYS A 260 9.76 1.66 10.08
N GLY A 261 10.28 0.78 10.92
CA GLY A 261 10.49 1.03 12.34
C GLY A 261 11.94 1.41 12.60
N PHE A 262 12.17 2.40 13.47
CA PHE A 262 13.50 2.73 13.99
C PHE A 262 13.38 3.49 15.31
N THR A 263 14.45 3.54 16.09
CA THR A 263 14.55 4.43 17.25
C THR A 263 15.23 5.74 16.84
N TYR A 264 14.78 6.86 17.39
CA TYR A 264 15.41 8.17 17.19
C TYR A 264 15.21 9.03 18.44
N ARG A 265 16.30 9.60 18.97
CA ARG A 265 16.30 10.40 20.21
C ARG A 265 15.61 9.71 21.40
N GLY A 266 15.71 8.38 21.47
CA GLY A 266 15.14 7.55 22.54
C GLY A 266 13.64 7.27 22.42
N ALA A 267 12.98 7.68 21.33
CA ALA A 267 11.60 7.34 21.02
C ALA A 267 11.52 6.27 19.92
N ASP A 268 10.48 5.44 19.98
CA ASP A 268 10.15 4.52 18.89
C ASP A 268 9.43 5.30 17.78
N VAL A 269 9.86 5.10 16.54
CA VAL A 269 9.31 5.77 15.35
C VAL A 269 8.84 4.71 14.37
N VAL A 270 7.63 4.90 13.83
CA VAL A 270 7.06 4.07 12.77
C VAL A 270 6.62 4.96 11.62
N ILE A 271 7.15 4.68 10.43
CA ILE A 271 6.74 5.30 9.18
C ILE A 271 5.91 4.29 8.40
N SER A 272 4.80 4.74 7.83
CA SER A 272 3.95 3.92 6.96
C SER A 272 3.54 4.69 5.71
N TYR A 273 3.67 4.06 4.56
CA TYR A 273 3.23 4.55 3.25
C TYR A 273 1.92 3.86 2.88
N LYS A 274 0.91 4.63 2.50
CA LYS A 274 -0.41 4.08 2.14
C LYS A 274 -1.14 5.00 1.17
N LEU A 275 -2.14 4.45 0.49
CA LEU A 275 -3.15 5.27 -0.14
C LEU A 275 -4.32 5.42 0.83
N LEU A 276 -4.76 6.66 1.04
CA LEU A 276 -5.82 6.97 1.99
C LEU A 276 -6.90 7.79 1.29
N GLU A 277 -8.18 7.47 1.54
CA GLU A 277 -9.26 8.34 1.09
C GLU A 277 -9.14 9.71 1.76
N ARG A 278 -9.29 10.79 0.98
CA ARG A 278 -9.16 12.15 1.51
C ARG A 278 -10.10 12.41 2.70
N ALA A 279 -11.28 11.78 2.70
CA ALA A 279 -12.26 11.90 3.77
C ALA A 279 -11.76 11.37 5.13
N PHE A 280 -10.72 10.51 5.15
CA PHE A 280 -10.11 9.96 6.36
C PHE A 280 -8.90 10.76 6.85
N LEU A 281 -8.49 11.83 6.15
CA LEU A 281 -7.52 12.76 6.70
C LEU A 281 -8.11 13.47 7.92
N SER A 282 -7.27 13.69 8.92
CA SER A 282 -7.66 14.50 10.08
C SER A 282 -8.02 15.92 9.64
N LYS A 283 -8.93 16.57 10.38
CA LYS A 283 -9.25 17.99 10.17
C LYS A 283 -8.27 18.93 10.86
N THR A 284 -7.36 18.39 11.68
CA THR A 284 -6.34 19.16 12.40
C THR A 284 -5.12 19.33 11.52
N GLU A 285 -5.04 20.46 10.82
CA GLU A 285 -3.91 20.81 9.98
C GLU A 285 -2.78 21.45 10.79
N GLN A 286 -1.54 21.12 10.43
CA GLN A 286 -0.33 21.79 10.88
C GLN A 286 0.53 22.11 9.64
N ASN A 287 1.46 23.06 9.79
CA ASN A 287 2.44 23.37 8.76
C ASN A 287 3.83 22.92 9.23
N ILE A 288 4.52 22.13 8.40
CA ILE A 288 5.92 21.77 8.61
C ILE A 288 6.67 22.18 7.34
N ASP A 289 7.56 23.16 7.47
CA ASP A 289 8.41 23.68 6.39
C ASP A 289 7.64 23.98 5.09
N GLY A 290 6.47 24.62 5.22
CA GLY A 290 5.63 25.02 4.08
C GLY A 290 4.75 23.89 3.53
N ARG A 291 4.78 22.69 4.10
CA ARG A 291 3.92 21.55 3.73
C ARG A 291 2.81 21.37 4.76
N THR A 292 1.58 21.18 4.29
CA THR A 292 0.44 20.80 5.14
C THR A 292 0.59 19.36 5.61
N VAL A 293 0.49 19.17 6.92
CA VAL A 293 0.43 17.86 7.57
C VAL A 293 -0.81 17.80 8.45
N TYR A 294 -1.34 16.61 8.65
CA TYR A 294 -2.58 16.35 9.37
C TYR A 294 -2.27 15.58 10.65
N ALA A 295 -2.57 16.16 11.81
CA ALA A 295 -2.31 15.55 13.10
C ALA A 295 -3.42 14.57 13.50
N ARG A 296 -3.04 13.35 13.87
CA ARG A 296 -3.93 12.29 14.32
C ARG A 296 -3.34 11.61 15.55
N ASP A 297 -3.83 11.97 16.73
CA ASP A 297 -3.30 11.49 18.02
C ASP A 297 -1.78 11.70 18.11
N THR A 298 -0.99 10.62 18.14
CA THR A 298 0.48 10.63 18.17
C THR A 298 1.13 10.44 16.79
N SER A 299 0.35 10.60 15.71
CA SER A 299 0.84 10.48 14.33
C SER A 299 0.63 11.76 13.52
N LEU A 300 1.52 11.98 12.56
CA LEU A 300 1.45 13.04 11.57
C LEU A 300 1.34 12.42 10.19
N VAL A 301 0.31 12.82 9.44
CA VAL A 301 0.05 12.32 8.09
C VAL A 301 0.28 13.44 7.09
N ALA A 302 1.03 13.19 6.02
CA ALA A 302 1.23 14.14 4.95
C ALA A 302 0.87 13.56 3.59
N VAL A 303 0.21 14.36 2.75
CA VAL A 303 -0.04 14.01 1.34
C VAL A 303 1.23 14.27 0.53
N VAL A 304 1.67 13.27 -0.24
CA VAL A 304 2.96 13.29 -0.95
C VAL A 304 2.82 13.11 -2.46
N GLY A 305 1.64 13.41 -3.00
CA GLY A 305 1.38 13.34 -4.43
C GLY A 305 -0.06 13.67 -4.77
N PRO A 306 -0.37 13.65 -6.08
CA PRO A 306 -1.70 14.01 -6.55
C PRO A 306 -2.74 12.99 -6.10
N GLU A 307 -3.97 13.48 -6.03
CA GLU A 307 -5.15 12.65 -5.87
C GLU A 307 -5.32 11.71 -7.06
N LEU A 308 -5.58 10.44 -6.79
CA LEU A 308 -5.85 9.46 -7.82
C LEU A 308 -7.32 9.51 -8.22
N PRO A 309 -7.64 9.27 -9.51
CA PRO A 309 -9.02 9.10 -9.92
C PRO A 309 -9.65 7.93 -9.16
N PRO A 310 -10.97 7.99 -8.90
CA PRO A 310 -11.67 6.92 -8.19
C PRO A 310 -11.46 5.58 -8.89
N GLY A 311 -11.29 4.52 -8.09
CA GLY A 311 -11.13 3.17 -8.61
C GLY A 311 -12.42 2.67 -9.28
N PRO A 312 -12.32 1.74 -10.25
CA PRO A 312 -13.47 1.20 -10.97
C PRO A 312 -14.51 0.51 -10.09
N THR A 313 -14.16 0.04 -8.88
CA THR A 313 -15.15 -0.55 -7.95
C THR A 313 -15.99 0.47 -7.19
N GLY A 314 -15.66 1.77 -7.22
CA GLY A 314 -16.36 2.79 -6.42
C GLY A 314 -16.23 2.61 -4.90
N PHE A 315 -15.54 1.56 -4.44
CA PHE A 315 -15.15 1.36 -3.06
C PHE A 315 -13.89 2.19 -2.81
N GLY A 316 -14.11 3.36 -2.24
CA GLY A 316 -13.07 4.34 -1.97
C GLY A 316 -13.32 5.60 -2.78
N GLY A 317 -13.55 6.70 -2.06
CA GLY A 317 -13.54 8.02 -2.67
C GLY A 317 -12.19 8.32 -3.31
N ASN A 318 -11.96 9.58 -3.66
CA ASN A 318 -10.66 9.94 -4.21
C ASN A 318 -9.55 9.69 -3.15
N VAL A 319 -8.62 8.81 -3.50
CA VAL A 319 -7.50 8.43 -2.64
C VAL A 319 -6.27 9.27 -2.94
N VAL A 320 -5.48 9.54 -1.92
CA VAL A 320 -4.23 10.29 -2.00
C VAL A 320 -3.08 9.44 -1.45
N PRO A 321 -1.88 9.50 -2.06
CA PRO A 321 -0.70 8.91 -1.47
C PRO A 321 -0.29 9.70 -0.23
N VAL A 322 -0.17 9.00 0.91
CA VAL A 322 0.23 9.59 2.17
C VAL A 322 1.41 8.88 2.80
N VAL A 323 2.21 9.66 3.53
CA VAL A 323 3.15 9.15 4.52
C VAL A 323 2.59 9.45 5.91
N ASP A 324 2.67 8.47 6.80
CA ASP A 324 2.23 8.55 8.19
C ASP A 324 3.44 8.30 9.09
N VAL A 325 3.71 9.24 9.98
CA VAL A 325 4.81 9.17 10.95
C VAL A 325 4.19 9.11 12.34
N PHE A 326 4.32 7.97 12.98
CA PHE A 326 4.04 7.79 14.40
C PHE A 326 5.34 7.91 15.19
N ALA A 327 5.29 8.61 16.34
CA ALA A 327 6.35 8.55 17.33
C ALA A 327 5.76 8.75 18.75
N ASP A 328 6.49 8.28 19.77
CA ASP A 328 6.06 8.42 21.17
C ASP A 328 5.92 9.89 21.63
N THR A 329 6.56 10.82 20.91
CA THR A 329 6.48 12.26 21.20
C THR A 329 6.23 13.07 19.94
N GLU A 330 5.43 14.12 20.06
CA GLU A 330 5.09 14.99 18.94
C GLU A 330 6.33 15.69 18.35
N ASP A 331 7.28 16.10 19.19
CA ASP A 331 8.52 16.75 18.73
C ASP A 331 9.36 15.83 17.85
N VAL A 332 9.44 14.54 18.20
CA VAL A 332 10.13 13.53 17.37
C VAL A 332 9.37 13.31 16.07
N ALA A 333 8.04 13.16 16.11
CA ALA A 333 7.23 12.99 14.90
C ALA A 333 7.39 14.17 13.94
N LYS A 334 7.40 15.41 14.45
CA LYS A 334 7.61 16.64 13.65
C LYS A 334 8.98 16.66 13.01
N ASP A 335 10.03 16.31 13.75
CA ASP A 335 11.40 16.32 13.24
C ASP A 335 11.62 15.25 12.16
N VAL A 336 11.11 14.03 12.39
CA VAL A 336 11.12 12.96 11.38
C VAL A 336 10.33 13.38 10.14
N MET A 337 9.13 13.93 10.30
CA MET A 337 8.31 14.42 9.18
C MET A 337 9.03 15.52 8.39
N ARG A 338 9.73 16.42 9.07
CA ARG A 338 10.56 17.46 8.43
C ARG A 338 11.65 16.87 7.53
N GLN A 339 12.32 15.81 7.97
CA GLN A 339 13.36 15.14 7.16
C GLN A 339 12.80 14.24 6.06
N LEU A 340 11.59 13.72 6.27
CA LEU A 340 10.89 12.81 5.35
C LEU A 340 10.31 13.57 4.14
N LEU A 341 9.64 14.70 4.36
CA LEU A 341 8.93 15.43 3.31
C LEU A 341 9.78 15.82 2.09
N PRO A 342 11.06 16.22 2.23
CA PRO A 342 11.92 16.52 1.08
C PRO A 342 12.36 15.27 0.30
N LEU A 343 11.98 14.05 0.69
CA LEU A 343 12.13 12.84 -0.12
C LEU A 343 11.01 12.71 -1.17
N PHE A 344 9.98 13.54 -1.09
CA PHE A 344 8.80 13.47 -1.94
C PHE A 344 8.55 14.78 -2.69
N PRO A 345 7.94 14.72 -3.89
CA PRO A 345 7.49 15.92 -4.55
C PRO A 345 6.49 16.70 -3.68
N PRO A 346 6.39 18.02 -3.86
CA PRO A 346 5.26 18.78 -3.35
C PRO A 346 3.95 18.21 -3.91
N ALA A 347 2.94 18.12 -3.04
CA ALA A 347 1.59 17.70 -3.41
C ALA A 347 0.82 18.86 -4.06
#